data_AF-A0A6P4FMF0-F1
#
_entry.id   AF-A0A6P4FMF0-F1
#
_cell.length_a   1.000
_cell.length_b   1.000
_cell.length_c   1.000
_cell.angle_alpha   90.00
_cell.angle_beta   90.00
_cell.angle_gamma   90.00
#
_symmetry.space_group_name_H-M   'P 1'
#
loop_
_entity.id
_entity.type
_entity.pdbx_description
1 polymer ?
#
loop_
_entity_poly.entity_id
_entity_poly.type
_entity_poly.pdbx_seq_one_letter_code
_entity_poly.pdbx_strand_id
1 'polypeptide(L)'
;MPYLGSLAFLILHFMLGPSSRPKVKNLIFSYQSRMPLYGRFVFLRMMKLSALVLLLICDHKTWAKSSQERIVGGVELPIHLSPWLASISVHGNYSCSSALITSQWLVTAGHCVNYPDSYVVRAGSVSADEGGQQRDVARIILHPEFKIRTLENDIALLKIRKSFILGGNVQLVKLPLPGLNILPRNLLLAGWGTVSANDSDSAPELRGTLVEAIDQRHCRHLYSHLNRRITDNMLCAAAPGRDHCFGDSGAPLVHRGSSYGIVSFAHGCADPHFPGVYTRLANYVNWIFSVLKTDNKRNLLSDKK
;
A
#
# COMPACT_ATOMS: atom_id res chain seq x y z
N MET A 1 5.30 56.37 -17.46
CA MET A 1 4.77 55.08 -16.94
C MET A 1 4.07 54.26 -18.05
N PRO A 2 4.78 53.51 -18.91
CA PRO A 2 4.15 52.56 -19.84
C PRO A 2 4.46 51.07 -19.56
N TYR A 3 5.39 50.76 -18.64
CA TYR A 3 5.90 49.39 -18.46
C TYR A 3 5.06 48.47 -17.58
N LEU A 4 4.13 49.00 -16.77
CA LEU A 4 3.23 48.21 -15.93
C LEU A 4 2.06 47.57 -16.71
N GLY A 5 1.75 48.07 -17.92
CA GLY A 5 0.69 47.51 -18.75
C GLY A 5 1.07 46.17 -19.41
N SER A 6 2.32 45.99 -19.83
CA SER A 6 2.73 44.82 -20.63
C SER A 6 2.77 43.49 -19.87
N LEU A 7 3.02 43.50 -18.55
CA LEU A 7 3.04 42.26 -17.75
C LEU A 7 1.61 41.74 -17.50
N ALA A 8 0.63 42.64 -17.33
CA ALA A 8 -0.77 42.30 -17.13
C ALA A 8 -1.38 41.60 -18.36
N PHE A 9 -0.95 41.95 -19.58
CA PHE A 9 -1.45 41.34 -20.82
C PHE A 9 -0.96 39.91 -21.06
N LEU A 10 0.27 39.57 -20.63
CA LEU A 10 0.82 38.21 -20.74
C LEU A 10 0.11 37.23 -19.79
N ILE A 11 -0.23 37.70 -18.58
CA ILE A 11 -0.97 36.90 -17.60
C ILE A 11 -2.42 36.68 -18.07
N LEU A 12 -3.06 37.69 -18.65
CA LEU A 12 -4.43 37.58 -19.17
C LEU A 12 -4.56 36.60 -20.36
N HIS A 13 -3.50 36.43 -21.18
CA HIS A 13 -3.52 35.51 -22.32
C HIS A 13 -3.47 34.03 -21.91
N PHE A 14 -2.88 33.72 -20.76
CA PHE A 14 -2.79 32.35 -20.24
C PHE A 14 -3.96 31.98 -19.29
N MET A 15 -4.66 32.97 -18.71
CA MET A 15 -5.77 32.74 -17.77
C MET A 15 -7.17 32.65 -18.42
N LEU A 16 -7.32 33.02 -19.71
CA LEU A 16 -8.63 33.08 -20.37
C LEU A 16 -8.86 31.90 -21.32
N GLY A 17 -10.04 31.28 -21.20
CA GLY A 17 -10.46 30.12 -22.00
C GLY A 17 -10.55 30.37 -23.52
N PRO A 18 -10.71 29.30 -24.32
CA PRO A 18 -10.54 29.31 -25.78
C PRO A 18 -11.39 30.33 -26.55
N SER A 19 -12.54 30.73 -26.01
CA SER A 19 -13.47 31.74 -26.59
C SER A 19 -12.88 33.17 -26.69
N SER A 20 -11.88 33.50 -25.88
CA SER A 20 -11.36 34.88 -25.71
C SER A 20 -10.13 35.21 -26.58
N ARG A 21 -9.52 34.20 -27.21
CA ARG A 21 -8.24 34.31 -27.94
C ARG A 21 -8.24 35.27 -29.15
N PRO A 22 -9.33 35.45 -29.92
CA PRO A 22 -9.34 36.36 -31.07
C PRO A 22 -9.24 37.85 -30.65
N LYS A 23 -9.87 38.22 -29.53
CA LYS A 23 -9.90 39.61 -29.04
C LYS A 23 -8.53 40.06 -28.52
N VAL A 24 -7.76 39.16 -27.91
CA VAL A 24 -6.42 39.46 -27.37
C VAL A 24 -5.37 39.60 -28.49
N LYS A 25 -5.46 38.80 -29.56
CA LYS A 25 -4.56 38.94 -30.73
C LYS A 25 -4.68 40.31 -31.40
N ASN A 26 -5.91 40.82 -31.55
CA ASN A 26 -6.14 42.14 -32.15
C ASN A 26 -5.61 43.29 -31.28
N LEU A 27 -5.64 43.15 -29.95
CA LEU A 27 -5.08 44.15 -29.04
C LEU A 27 -3.54 44.21 -29.11
N ILE A 28 -2.87 43.05 -29.17
CA ILE A 28 -1.40 42.96 -29.27
C ILE A 28 -0.93 43.57 -30.60
N PHE A 29 -1.64 43.29 -31.70
CA PHE A 29 -1.32 43.82 -33.02
C PHE A 29 -1.51 45.35 -33.09
N SER A 30 -2.57 45.88 -32.45
CA SER A 30 -2.83 47.32 -32.32
C SER A 30 -1.76 48.04 -31.47
N TYR A 31 -1.20 47.36 -30.46
CA TYR A 31 -0.15 47.93 -29.62
C TYR A 31 1.22 47.94 -30.34
N GLN A 32 1.54 46.90 -31.11
CA GLN A 32 2.78 46.82 -31.91
C GLN A 32 2.82 47.79 -33.09
N SER A 33 1.67 48.21 -33.64
CA SER A 33 1.58 49.16 -34.74
C SER A 33 1.88 50.62 -34.36
N ARG A 34 1.90 50.95 -33.06
CA ARG A 34 2.15 52.31 -32.54
C ARG A 34 3.55 52.53 -31.97
N MET A 35 4.44 51.52 -32.00
CA MET A 35 5.80 51.66 -31.48
C MET A 35 6.81 52.06 -32.58
N PRO A 36 7.78 52.95 -32.29
CA PRO A 36 8.87 53.24 -33.22
C PRO A 36 9.71 51.99 -33.50
N LEU A 37 10.31 51.90 -34.69
CA LEU A 37 11.01 50.70 -35.20
C LEU A 37 12.00 50.11 -34.19
N TYR A 38 12.74 50.96 -33.46
CA TYR A 38 13.70 50.54 -32.44
C TYR A 38 13.03 49.82 -31.25
N GLY A 39 11.82 50.23 -30.85
CA GLY A 39 11.05 49.59 -29.79
C GLY A 39 10.53 48.19 -30.15
N ARG A 40 10.25 47.94 -31.43
CA ARG A 40 9.85 46.60 -31.93
C ARG A 40 11.00 45.60 -31.81
N PHE A 41 12.23 46.02 -32.12
CA PHE A 41 13.41 45.16 -31.98
C PHE A 41 13.73 44.83 -30.52
N VAL A 42 13.58 45.79 -29.61
CA VAL A 42 13.75 45.58 -28.16
C VAL A 42 12.68 44.64 -27.61
N PHE A 43 11.42 44.81 -28.01
CA PHE A 43 10.31 43.93 -27.58
C PHE A 43 10.48 42.49 -28.07
N LEU A 44 10.88 42.29 -29.32
CA LEU A 44 11.16 40.96 -29.89
C LEU A 44 12.38 40.29 -29.23
N ARG A 45 13.42 41.06 -28.88
CA ARG A 45 14.56 40.54 -28.11
C ARG A 45 14.15 40.15 -26.69
N MET A 46 13.35 40.97 -26.00
CA MET A 46 12.87 40.65 -24.66
C MET A 46 11.96 39.40 -24.64
N MET A 47 11.10 39.21 -25.65
CA MET A 47 10.29 37.99 -25.78
C MET A 47 11.13 36.73 -26.04
N LYS A 48 12.22 36.85 -26.82
CA LYS A 48 13.13 35.71 -27.07
C LYS A 48 13.96 35.37 -25.83
N LEU A 49 14.42 36.38 -25.09
CA LEU A 49 15.14 36.19 -23.83
C LEU A 49 14.26 35.59 -22.74
N SER A 50 12.99 36.01 -22.61
CA SER A 50 12.06 35.40 -21.64
C SER A 50 11.67 33.97 -22.02
N ALA A 51 11.52 33.66 -23.31
CA ALA A 51 11.31 32.28 -23.76
C ALA A 51 12.52 31.37 -23.51
N LEU A 52 13.75 31.89 -23.68
CA LEU A 52 14.97 31.13 -23.38
C LEU A 52 15.14 30.88 -21.87
N VAL A 53 14.82 31.87 -21.04
CA VAL A 53 14.83 31.74 -19.57
C VAL A 53 13.76 30.75 -19.09
N LEU A 54 12.57 30.74 -19.71
CA LEU A 54 11.53 29.73 -19.45
C LEU A 54 11.95 28.32 -19.88
N LEU A 55 12.73 28.18 -20.96
CA LEU A 55 13.29 26.89 -21.41
C LEU A 55 14.43 26.40 -20.50
N LEU A 56 15.21 27.31 -19.91
CA LEU A 56 16.30 26.99 -18.96
C LEU A 56 15.80 26.74 -17.52
N ILE A 57 14.63 27.27 -17.13
CA ILE A 57 13.95 26.91 -15.87
C ILE A 57 13.17 25.58 -16.02
N CYS A 58 12.97 25.11 -17.27
CA CYS A 58 12.49 23.79 -17.60
C CYS A 58 13.65 22.78 -17.75
N ASP A 59 14.60 22.79 -16.83
CA ASP A 59 15.54 21.68 -16.68
C ASP A 59 14.79 20.47 -16.07
N HIS A 60 14.47 19.51 -16.94
CA HIS A 60 14.27 18.09 -16.64
C HIS A 60 13.55 17.72 -15.33
N LYS A 61 12.29 18.12 -15.17
CA LYS A 61 11.28 17.14 -14.73
C LYS A 61 10.63 16.60 -15.98
N THR A 62 11.25 15.58 -16.56
CA THR A 62 10.48 14.60 -17.33
C THR A 62 9.35 14.16 -16.40
N TRP A 63 8.14 14.66 -16.67
CA TRP A 63 6.93 13.99 -16.24
C TRP A 63 6.91 12.68 -17.02
N ALA A 64 7.73 11.72 -16.57
CA ALA A 64 7.40 10.33 -16.74
C ALA A 64 5.98 10.22 -16.19
N LYS A 65 5.05 9.93 -17.08
CA LYS A 65 3.69 9.53 -16.75
C LYS A 65 3.83 8.37 -15.77
N SER A 66 3.77 8.67 -14.47
CA SER A 66 3.83 7.68 -13.40
C SER A 66 2.67 6.73 -13.64
N SER A 67 2.97 5.51 -14.06
CA SER A 67 2.02 4.41 -14.05
C SER A 67 1.53 4.23 -12.61
N GLN A 68 0.23 4.04 -12.45
CA GLN A 68 -0.46 3.81 -11.18
C GLN A 68 0.21 2.63 -10.41
N GLU A 69 0.73 2.86 -9.20
CA GLU A 69 1.51 1.86 -8.43
C GLU A 69 0.84 1.34 -7.15
N ARG A 70 0.33 0.10 -7.15
CA ARG A 70 -0.23 -0.62 -5.96
C ARG A 70 0.86 -0.88 -4.91
N ILE A 71 0.52 -0.90 -3.61
CA ILE A 71 1.47 -0.59 -2.52
C ILE A 71 2.11 0.78 -2.79
N VAL A 72 1.86 1.78 -1.94
CA VAL A 72 2.34 3.14 -2.25
C VAL A 72 3.86 3.12 -2.40
N GLY A 73 4.38 3.61 -3.54
CA GLY A 73 5.82 3.61 -3.86
C GLY A 73 6.47 2.22 -3.90
N GLY A 74 5.68 1.16 -4.08
CA GLY A 74 6.12 -0.21 -4.28
C GLY A 74 6.35 -0.52 -5.76
N VAL A 75 7.09 -1.60 -6.03
CA VAL A 75 7.39 -2.08 -7.39
C VAL A 75 6.69 -3.41 -7.65
N GLU A 76 6.45 -3.75 -8.91
CA GLU A 76 6.01 -5.09 -9.29
C GLU A 76 6.94 -6.15 -8.71
N LEU A 77 6.33 -7.16 -8.09
CA LEU A 77 7.06 -8.18 -7.36
C LEU A 77 6.69 -9.57 -7.91
N PRO A 78 7.67 -10.32 -8.46
CA PRO A 78 7.47 -11.73 -8.77
C PRO A 78 7.06 -12.54 -7.53
N ILE A 79 6.09 -13.44 -7.68
CA ILE A 79 5.56 -14.21 -6.53
C ILE A 79 6.61 -15.05 -5.79
N HIS A 80 7.66 -15.51 -6.47
CA HIS A 80 8.75 -16.28 -5.82
C HIS A 80 9.56 -15.48 -4.79
N LEU A 81 9.44 -14.14 -4.77
CA LEU A 81 10.05 -13.28 -3.75
C LEU A 81 9.17 -13.10 -2.49
N SER A 82 7.88 -13.43 -2.59
CA SER A 82 6.94 -13.49 -1.46
C SER A 82 6.09 -14.76 -1.50
N PRO A 83 6.71 -15.96 -1.54
CA PRO A 83 6.02 -17.22 -1.84
C PRO A 83 5.07 -17.68 -0.73
N TRP A 84 5.08 -17.01 0.42
CA TRP A 84 4.16 -17.25 1.54
C TRP A 84 2.88 -16.44 1.44
N LEU A 85 2.84 -15.42 0.58
CA LEU A 85 1.69 -14.52 0.44
C LEU A 85 0.54 -15.22 -0.27
N ALA A 86 -0.66 -15.02 0.24
CA ALA A 86 -1.89 -15.54 -0.35
C ALA A 86 -3.02 -14.52 -0.25
N SER A 87 -3.82 -14.41 -1.29
CA SER A 87 -5.02 -13.57 -1.30
C SER A 87 -6.18 -14.28 -0.59
N ILE A 88 -7.06 -13.48 0.00
CA ILE A 88 -8.36 -13.88 0.54
C ILE A 88 -9.42 -13.22 -0.34
N SER A 89 -10.32 -14.04 -0.87
CA SER A 89 -11.49 -13.61 -1.63
C SER A 89 -12.78 -13.97 -0.89
N VAL A 90 -13.75 -13.07 -0.99
CA VAL A 90 -15.11 -13.20 -0.44
C VAL A 90 -16.09 -12.96 -1.57
N HIS A 91 -17.03 -13.90 -1.78
CA HIS A 91 -17.97 -13.87 -2.91
C HIS A 91 -17.30 -13.64 -4.28
N GLY A 92 -16.10 -14.20 -4.48
CA GLY A 92 -15.32 -14.07 -5.72
C GLY A 92 -14.47 -12.79 -5.82
N ASN A 93 -14.63 -11.83 -4.91
CA ASN A 93 -13.87 -10.59 -4.93
C ASN A 93 -12.70 -10.63 -3.95
N TYR A 94 -11.55 -10.11 -4.37
CA TYR A 94 -10.42 -9.90 -3.48
C TYR A 94 -10.80 -8.97 -2.32
N SER A 95 -10.42 -9.34 -1.10
CA SER A 95 -10.75 -8.57 0.10
C SER A 95 -9.52 -8.27 0.96
N CYS A 96 -8.69 -9.27 1.21
CA CYS A 96 -7.54 -9.17 2.10
C CYS A 96 -6.40 -10.07 1.64
N SER A 97 -5.27 -9.98 2.31
CA SER A 97 -4.12 -10.88 2.20
C SER A 97 -4.00 -11.80 3.42
N SER A 98 -3.14 -12.80 3.30
CA SER A 98 -2.80 -13.78 4.33
C SER A 98 -1.42 -14.37 4.07
N ALA A 99 -0.89 -15.11 5.05
CA ALA A 99 0.41 -15.77 4.95
C ALA A 99 0.32 -17.25 5.32
N LEU A 100 0.93 -18.12 4.51
CA LEU A 100 1.02 -19.56 4.78
C LEU A 100 1.98 -19.83 5.94
N ILE A 101 1.49 -20.40 7.04
CA ILE A 101 2.31 -20.82 8.19
C ILE A 101 2.49 -22.34 8.23
N THR A 102 1.58 -23.09 7.60
CA THR A 102 1.73 -24.52 7.27
C THR A 102 1.12 -24.76 5.88
N SER A 103 1.23 -25.98 5.34
CA SER A 103 0.56 -26.32 4.07
C SER A 103 -0.97 -26.28 4.16
N GLN A 104 -1.56 -26.25 5.36
CA GLN A 104 -3.02 -26.23 5.56
C GLN A 104 -3.53 -25.06 6.44
N TRP A 105 -2.62 -24.19 6.89
CA TRP A 105 -2.97 -23.10 7.80
C TRP A 105 -2.34 -21.80 7.35
N LEU A 106 -3.14 -20.75 7.40
CA LEU A 106 -2.73 -19.38 7.12
C LEU A 106 -3.03 -18.47 8.31
N VAL A 107 -2.26 -17.40 8.42
CA VAL A 107 -2.50 -16.28 9.33
C VAL A 107 -2.93 -15.05 8.53
N THR A 108 -3.87 -14.28 9.07
CA THR A 108 -4.35 -13.01 8.51
C THR A 108 -4.78 -12.08 9.65
N ALA A 109 -5.25 -10.88 9.33
CA ALA A 109 -5.83 -9.96 10.30
C ALA A 109 -7.22 -10.45 10.74
N GLY A 110 -7.61 -10.15 11.98
CA GLY A 110 -8.92 -10.50 12.51
C GLY A 110 -10.06 -9.78 11.78
N HIS A 111 -9.87 -8.51 11.42
CA HIS A 111 -10.87 -7.74 10.70
C HIS A 111 -11.10 -8.19 9.25
N CYS A 112 -10.21 -9.02 8.68
CA CYS A 112 -10.40 -9.61 7.36
C CYS A 112 -11.43 -10.74 7.35
N VAL A 113 -11.81 -11.25 8.52
CA VAL A 113 -12.77 -12.33 8.66
C VAL A 113 -13.99 -11.88 9.47
N ASN A 114 -15.14 -11.88 8.81
CA ASN A 114 -16.45 -11.69 9.38
C ASN A 114 -17.22 -13.02 9.34
N TYR A 115 -18.15 -13.21 10.25
CA TYR A 115 -18.98 -14.43 10.30
C TYR A 115 -20.46 -14.05 10.22
N PRO A 116 -21.29 -14.78 9.43
CA PRO A 116 -20.97 -15.91 8.55
C PRO A 116 -20.61 -15.47 7.12
N ASP A 117 -19.48 -15.94 6.57
CA ASP A 117 -19.15 -15.76 5.16
C ASP A 117 -18.30 -16.92 4.60
N SER A 118 -18.26 -17.05 3.28
CA SER A 118 -17.49 -18.07 2.54
C SER A 118 -16.22 -17.48 1.97
N TYR A 119 -15.08 -17.98 2.47
CA TYR A 119 -13.76 -17.50 2.12
C TYR A 119 -13.02 -18.48 1.22
N VAL A 120 -12.33 -17.91 0.24
CA VAL A 120 -11.42 -18.63 -0.64
C VAL A 120 -10.04 -18.01 -0.51
N VAL A 121 -9.00 -18.84 -0.51
CA VAL A 121 -7.61 -18.40 -0.47
C VAL A 121 -6.90 -18.82 -1.75
N ARG A 122 -6.07 -17.93 -2.32
CA ARG A 122 -5.19 -18.25 -3.45
C ARG A 122 -3.74 -17.94 -3.14
N ALA A 123 -2.84 -18.88 -3.44
CA ALA A 123 -1.40 -18.72 -3.27
C ALA A 123 -0.63 -19.07 -4.54
N GLY A 124 0.55 -18.50 -4.72
CA GLY A 124 1.45 -18.83 -5.84
C GLY A 124 1.09 -18.17 -7.17
N SER A 125 0.44 -17.01 -7.14
CA SER A 125 0.16 -16.19 -8.31
C SER A 125 0.62 -14.75 -8.10
N VAL A 126 0.92 -14.04 -9.19
CA VAL A 126 1.14 -12.59 -9.19
C VAL A 126 -0.17 -11.81 -9.17
N SER A 127 -1.29 -12.42 -9.57
CA SER A 127 -2.62 -11.82 -9.48
C SER A 127 -3.38 -12.38 -8.27
N ALA A 128 -4.19 -11.56 -7.62
CA ALA A 128 -4.98 -12.00 -6.48
C ALA A 128 -6.18 -12.88 -6.89
N ASP A 129 -6.65 -12.72 -8.12
CA ASP A 129 -7.91 -13.23 -8.69
C ASP A 129 -7.75 -14.37 -9.71
N GLU A 130 -6.54 -14.62 -10.21
CA GLU A 130 -6.25 -15.63 -11.23
C GLU A 130 -4.99 -16.45 -10.95
N GLY A 131 -4.88 -17.62 -11.59
CA GLY A 131 -3.71 -18.50 -11.50
C GLY A 131 -3.48 -19.12 -10.12
N GLY A 132 -2.27 -19.64 -9.92
CA GLY A 132 -1.83 -20.24 -8.66
C GLY A 132 -2.68 -21.43 -8.20
N GLN A 133 -2.72 -21.61 -6.88
CA GLN A 133 -3.51 -22.65 -6.22
C GLN A 133 -4.64 -21.99 -5.44
N GLN A 134 -5.89 -22.36 -5.73
CA GLN A 134 -7.07 -21.90 -4.99
C GLN A 134 -7.53 -22.95 -3.98
N ARG A 135 -7.96 -22.54 -2.79
CA ARG A 135 -8.40 -23.40 -1.69
C ARG A 135 -9.56 -22.78 -0.91
N ASP A 136 -10.59 -23.57 -0.65
CA ASP A 136 -11.68 -23.15 0.23
C ASP A 136 -11.25 -23.16 1.69
N VAL A 137 -11.70 -22.16 2.44
CA VAL A 137 -11.54 -22.13 3.90
C VAL A 137 -12.55 -23.09 4.54
N ALA A 138 -12.03 -24.02 5.34
CA ALA A 138 -12.81 -24.99 6.11
C ALA A 138 -13.21 -24.45 7.48
N ARG A 139 -12.34 -23.63 8.08
CA ARG A 139 -12.54 -23.11 9.44
C ARG A 139 -11.77 -21.82 9.65
N ILE A 140 -12.38 -20.89 10.37
CA ILE A 140 -11.80 -19.62 10.78
C ILE A 140 -11.66 -19.67 12.30
N ILE A 141 -10.50 -19.28 12.82
CA ILE A 141 -10.22 -19.13 14.24
C ILE A 141 -9.80 -17.68 14.47
N LEU A 142 -10.78 -16.84 14.80
CA LEU A 142 -10.55 -15.46 15.22
C LEU A 142 -9.95 -15.45 16.63
N HIS A 143 -9.01 -14.54 16.91
CA HIS A 143 -8.48 -14.40 18.26
C HIS A 143 -9.62 -14.08 19.26
N PRO A 144 -9.74 -14.82 20.38
CA PRO A 144 -10.89 -14.68 21.29
C PRO A 144 -11.00 -13.29 21.93
N GLU A 145 -9.88 -12.58 22.02
CA GLU A 145 -9.80 -11.23 22.58
C GLU A 145 -9.74 -10.14 21.50
N PHE A 146 -10.07 -10.44 20.24
CA PHE A 146 -10.13 -9.44 19.17
C PHE A 146 -11.17 -8.35 19.48
N LYS A 147 -10.78 -7.09 19.31
CA LYS A 147 -11.66 -5.93 19.52
C LYS A 147 -11.76 -5.10 18.25
N ILE A 148 -12.87 -5.24 17.52
CA ILE A 148 -13.10 -4.57 16.23
C ILE A 148 -12.95 -3.04 16.30
N ARG A 149 -13.33 -2.40 17.41
CA ARG A 149 -13.25 -0.93 17.54
C ARG A 149 -11.83 -0.40 17.69
N THR A 150 -10.96 -1.14 18.36
CA THR A 150 -9.57 -0.72 18.61
C THR A 150 -8.57 -1.43 17.72
N LEU A 151 -9.00 -2.48 17.00
CA LEU A 151 -8.15 -3.45 16.32
C LEU A 151 -7.08 -4.05 17.26
N GLU A 152 -7.46 -4.23 18.53
CA GLU A 152 -6.62 -4.96 19.47
C GLU A 152 -6.77 -6.45 19.22
N ASN A 153 -5.67 -7.20 19.28
CA ASN A 153 -5.63 -8.63 18.93
C ASN A 153 -6.16 -8.93 17.52
N ASP A 154 -5.81 -8.07 16.56
CA ASP A 154 -6.23 -8.16 15.17
C ASP A 154 -5.49 -9.27 14.40
N ILE A 155 -5.84 -10.51 14.72
CA ILE A 155 -5.28 -11.72 14.11
C ILE A 155 -6.33 -12.83 14.02
N ALA A 156 -6.28 -13.59 12.94
CA ALA A 156 -7.07 -14.80 12.75
C ALA A 156 -6.25 -15.89 12.04
N LEU A 157 -6.67 -17.14 12.23
CA LEU A 157 -6.14 -18.29 11.50
C LEU A 157 -7.20 -18.89 10.58
N LEU A 158 -6.78 -19.25 9.37
CA LEU A 158 -7.60 -19.92 8.37
C LEU A 158 -7.10 -21.35 8.19
N LYS A 159 -7.96 -22.35 8.42
CA LYS A 159 -7.72 -23.73 8.03
C LYS A 159 -8.37 -23.97 6.67
N ILE A 160 -7.59 -24.43 5.70
CA ILE A 160 -8.11 -24.75 4.36
C ILE A 160 -8.54 -26.21 4.24
N ARG A 161 -9.46 -26.50 3.31
CA ARG A 161 -9.98 -27.86 3.07
C ARG A 161 -8.92 -28.80 2.48
N LYS A 162 -8.17 -28.32 1.49
CA LYS A 162 -7.12 -29.08 0.79
C LYS A 162 -5.78 -28.38 0.98
N SER A 163 -4.74 -29.11 1.35
CA SER A 163 -3.42 -28.54 1.54
C SER A 163 -2.85 -27.91 0.26
N PHE A 164 -2.05 -26.86 0.43
CA PHE A 164 -1.21 -26.31 -0.62
C PHE A 164 -0.08 -27.26 -0.96
N ILE A 165 0.23 -27.37 -2.25
CA ILE A 165 1.42 -28.05 -2.73
C ILE A 165 2.56 -27.03 -2.67
N LEU A 166 3.56 -27.29 -1.82
CA LEU A 166 4.69 -26.39 -1.67
C LEU A 166 5.64 -26.50 -2.87
N GLY A 167 6.31 -25.39 -3.21
CA GLY A 167 7.22 -25.29 -4.34
C GLY A 167 7.83 -23.89 -4.45
N GLY A 168 8.46 -23.58 -5.59
CA GLY A 168 9.16 -22.29 -5.77
C GLY A 168 8.29 -21.06 -5.47
N ASN A 169 7.03 -21.08 -5.90
CA ASN A 169 6.09 -19.97 -5.75
C ASN A 169 5.17 -20.09 -4.52
N VAL A 170 5.21 -21.21 -3.79
CA VAL A 170 4.34 -21.46 -2.62
C VAL A 170 5.18 -22.05 -1.50
N GLN A 171 5.51 -21.24 -0.50
CA GLN A 171 6.35 -21.63 0.64
C GLN A 171 5.74 -21.14 1.95
N LEU A 172 6.26 -21.64 3.06
CA LEU A 172 5.81 -21.25 4.39
C LEU A 172 6.61 -20.02 4.86
N VAL A 173 5.92 -19.08 5.52
CA VAL A 173 6.59 -18.06 6.32
C VAL A 173 6.95 -18.65 7.68
N LYS A 174 8.13 -18.28 8.18
CA LYS A 174 8.54 -18.64 9.55
C LYS A 174 7.87 -17.71 10.54
N LEU A 175 7.39 -18.29 11.64
CA LEU A 175 6.99 -17.52 12.81
C LEU A 175 8.24 -17.04 13.56
N PRO A 176 8.21 -15.85 14.18
CA PRO A 176 9.31 -15.35 14.99
C PRO A 176 9.37 -16.14 16.32
N LEU A 177 10.42 -15.92 17.11
CA LEU A 177 10.45 -16.47 18.46
C LEU A 177 9.34 -15.82 19.32
N PRO A 178 8.65 -16.60 20.19
CA PRO A 178 7.65 -16.04 21.10
C PRO A 178 8.22 -14.89 21.93
N GLY A 179 7.53 -13.76 21.96
CA GLY A 179 7.94 -12.57 22.73
C GLY A 179 9.16 -11.82 22.20
N LEU A 180 9.64 -12.13 20.99
CA LEU A 180 10.73 -11.39 20.36
C LEU A 180 10.36 -9.93 20.13
N ASN A 181 11.11 -9.03 20.78
CA ASN A 181 10.92 -7.58 20.66
C ASN A 181 11.88 -6.93 19.67
N ILE A 182 12.94 -7.63 19.26
CA ILE A 182 13.93 -7.10 18.32
C ILE A 182 13.38 -7.21 16.90
N LEU A 183 13.23 -6.06 16.24
CA LEU A 183 12.81 -5.98 14.85
C LEU A 183 14.02 -5.74 13.93
N PRO A 184 14.09 -6.38 12.76
CA PRO A 184 15.10 -6.07 11.77
C PRO A 184 14.85 -4.68 11.18
N ARG A 185 15.91 -4.04 10.68
CA ARG A 185 15.81 -2.69 10.11
C ARG A 185 14.88 -2.64 8.90
N ASN A 186 15.10 -3.54 7.92
CA ASN A 186 14.34 -3.56 6.67
C ASN A 186 13.35 -4.71 6.67
N LEU A 187 12.09 -4.41 6.38
CA LEU A 187 11.00 -5.37 6.30
C LEU A 187 10.35 -5.29 4.91
N LEU A 188 10.20 -6.43 4.26
CA LEU A 188 9.44 -6.58 3.03
C LEU A 188 7.95 -6.58 3.37
N LEU A 189 7.25 -5.66 2.74
CA LEU A 189 5.80 -5.62 2.66
C LEU A 189 5.42 -5.91 1.21
N ALA A 190 4.52 -6.85 0.99
CA ALA A 190 4.02 -7.18 -0.34
C ALA A 190 2.52 -7.50 -0.27
N GLY A 191 1.79 -7.13 -1.31
CA GLY A 191 0.35 -7.25 -1.34
C GLY A 191 -0.24 -6.82 -2.68
N TRP A 192 -1.56 -6.85 -2.73
CA TRP A 192 -2.37 -6.50 -3.89
C TRP A 192 -3.27 -5.29 -3.63
N GLY A 193 -3.07 -4.60 -2.51
CA GLY A 193 -3.86 -3.43 -2.14
C GLY A 193 -3.71 -2.26 -3.11
N THR A 194 -4.63 -1.30 -3.02
CA THR A 194 -4.70 -0.15 -3.94
C THR A 194 -3.48 0.76 -3.84
N VAL A 195 -3.29 1.59 -4.88
CA VAL A 195 -2.17 2.54 -4.99
C VAL A 195 -2.36 3.79 -4.12
N SER A 196 -3.61 4.07 -3.78
CA SER A 196 -4.05 5.25 -3.04
C SER A 196 -5.46 5.03 -2.52
N ALA A 197 -5.89 5.90 -1.60
CA ALA A 197 -7.25 5.88 -1.05
C ALA A 197 -8.36 6.14 -2.07
N ASN A 198 -8.04 6.71 -3.23
CA ASN A 198 -9.00 7.15 -4.24
C ASN A 198 -8.99 6.28 -5.51
N ASP A 199 -8.29 5.14 -5.48
CA ASP A 199 -8.15 4.27 -6.66
C ASP A 199 -9.22 3.18 -6.69
N SER A 200 -9.86 3.01 -7.85
CA SER A 200 -11.01 2.12 -8.04
C SER A 200 -10.87 1.09 -9.17
N ASP A 201 -9.80 1.08 -9.97
CA ASP A 201 -9.99 0.64 -11.37
C ASP A 201 -8.88 -0.19 -12.04
N SER A 202 -8.28 -1.16 -11.35
CA SER A 202 -7.46 -2.17 -12.07
C SER A 202 -7.46 -3.53 -11.35
N ALA A 203 -7.22 -4.62 -12.11
CA ALA A 203 -7.09 -5.99 -11.59
C ALA A 203 -5.82 -6.18 -10.71
N PRO A 204 -5.95 -6.63 -9.46
CA PRO A 204 -4.88 -6.63 -8.45
C PRO A 204 -3.63 -7.43 -8.87
N GLU A 205 -2.56 -6.72 -9.20
CA GLU A 205 -1.21 -7.26 -9.44
C GLU A 205 -0.29 -7.07 -8.23
N LEU A 206 0.57 -8.06 -7.98
CA LEU A 206 1.42 -8.13 -6.80
C LEU A 206 2.51 -7.07 -6.84
N ARG A 207 2.56 -6.26 -5.79
CA ARG A 207 3.62 -5.26 -5.60
C ARG A 207 4.24 -5.40 -4.22
N GLY A 208 5.45 -4.88 -4.09
CA GLY A 208 6.22 -4.95 -2.86
C GLY A 208 7.09 -3.73 -2.64
N THR A 209 7.36 -3.45 -1.37
CA THR A 209 8.22 -2.36 -0.93
C THR A 209 8.98 -2.73 0.33
N LEU A 210 10.01 -1.94 0.64
CA LEU A 210 10.74 -2.04 1.90
C LEU A 210 10.33 -0.89 2.83
N VAL A 211 9.96 -1.26 4.04
CA VAL A 211 9.67 -0.35 5.15
C VAL A 211 10.62 -0.62 6.31
N GLU A 212 10.79 0.37 7.18
CA GLU A 212 11.61 0.24 8.38
C GLU A 212 10.74 0.22 9.64
N ALA A 213 11.16 -0.58 10.63
CA ALA A 213 10.51 -0.61 11.93
C ALA A 213 10.65 0.74 12.63
N ILE A 214 9.54 1.26 13.15
CA ILE A 214 9.48 2.49 13.92
C ILE A 214 9.53 2.17 15.41
N ASP A 215 10.26 2.99 16.16
CA ASP A 215 10.32 2.87 17.61
C ASP A 215 8.92 2.93 18.24
N GLN A 216 8.65 2.03 19.17
CA GLN A 216 7.32 1.85 19.76
C GLN A 216 6.85 3.10 20.50
N ARG A 217 7.75 3.80 21.22
CA ARG A 217 7.41 5.01 21.97
C ARG A 217 7.11 6.15 21.01
N HIS A 218 7.90 6.27 19.94
CA HIS A 218 7.65 7.25 18.89
C HIS A 218 6.30 7.00 18.20
N CYS A 219 6.00 5.76 17.81
CA CYS A 219 4.72 5.45 17.18
C CYS A 219 3.52 5.75 18.11
N ARG A 220 3.62 5.42 19.40
CA ARG A 220 2.61 5.80 20.41
C ARG A 220 2.40 7.30 20.50
N HIS A 221 3.50 8.06 20.47
CA HIS A 221 3.43 9.52 20.52
C HIS A 221 2.69 10.07 19.30
N LEU A 222 3.03 9.61 18.09
CA LEU A 222 2.35 10.03 16.86
C LEU A 222 0.83 9.74 16.93
N TYR A 223 0.45 8.49 17.21
CA TYR A 223 -0.96 8.12 17.27
C TYR A 223 -1.75 8.70 18.45
N SER A 224 -1.07 9.21 19.50
CA SER A 224 -1.73 9.92 20.59
C SER A 224 -2.44 11.19 20.13
N HIS A 225 -1.94 11.85 19.08
CA HIS A 225 -2.58 13.02 18.46
C HIS A 225 -3.96 12.71 17.86
N LEU A 226 -4.23 11.44 17.57
CA LEU A 226 -5.51 10.94 17.05
C LEU A 226 -6.37 10.27 18.13
N ASN A 227 -5.99 10.37 19.41
CA ASN A 227 -6.60 9.62 20.51
C ASN A 227 -6.64 8.11 20.26
N ARG A 228 -5.69 7.57 19.50
CA ARG A 228 -5.60 6.15 19.16
C ARG A 228 -4.44 5.50 19.90
N ARG A 229 -4.74 4.48 20.70
CA ARG A 229 -3.74 3.81 21.53
C ARG A 229 -3.00 2.72 20.74
N ILE A 230 -1.67 2.78 20.71
CA ILE A 230 -0.80 1.71 20.19
C ILE A 230 -0.31 0.83 21.36
N THR A 231 -0.70 -0.43 21.38
CA THR A 231 -0.43 -1.39 22.47
C THR A 231 0.88 -2.15 22.25
N ASP A 232 1.34 -2.94 23.23
CA ASP A 232 2.52 -3.82 23.05
C ASP A 232 2.28 -4.97 22.06
N ASN A 233 1.01 -5.24 21.78
CA ASN A 233 0.54 -6.21 20.79
C ASN A 233 0.59 -5.69 19.36
N MET A 234 1.01 -4.43 19.18
CA MET A 234 1.17 -3.77 17.90
C MET A 234 2.63 -3.39 17.67
N LEU A 235 2.99 -3.22 16.40
CA LEU A 235 4.24 -2.59 15.96
C LEU A 235 3.94 -1.64 14.82
N CYS A 236 4.88 -0.73 14.54
CA CYS A 236 4.75 0.23 13.46
C CYS A 236 5.93 0.13 12.52
N ALA A 237 5.67 0.34 11.22
CA ALA A 237 6.71 0.41 10.21
C ALA A 237 6.34 1.45 9.16
N ALA A 238 7.33 2.15 8.62
CA ALA A 238 7.13 3.14 7.57
C ALA A 238 8.36 3.29 6.69
N ALA A 239 8.16 3.86 5.51
CA ALA A 239 9.22 4.45 4.71
C ALA A 239 8.68 5.70 3.99
N PRO A 240 9.55 6.68 3.66
CA PRO A 240 9.10 7.88 2.96
C PRO A 240 8.38 7.54 1.65
N GLY A 241 7.13 8.00 1.51
CA GLY A 241 6.30 7.75 0.34
C GLY A 241 5.94 6.28 0.10
N ARG A 242 6.09 5.41 1.12
CA ARG A 242 5.90 3.97 1.02
C ARG A 242 5.09 3.41 2.17
N ASP A 243 4.01 2.70 1.86
CA ASP A 243 3.12 2.14 2.86
C ASP A 243 2.20 1.05 2.28
N HIS A 244 1.55 0.31 3.18
CA HIS A 244 0.39 -0.49 2.82
C HIS A 244 -0.84 0.41 2.63
N CYS A 245 -1.82 -0.07 1.87
CA CYS A 245 -3.07 0.65 1.63
C CYS A 245 -4.28 -0.30 1.69
N PHE A 246 -5.41 0.12 1.13
CA PHE A 246 -6.64 -0.67 1.13
C PHE A 246 -6.42 -2.01 0.43
N GLY A 247 -6.77 -3.11 1.08
CA GLY A 247 -6.62 -4.46 0.52
C GLY A 247 -5.32 -5.16 0.89
N ASP A 248 -4.32 -4.49 1.48
CA ASP A 248 -3.10 -5.17 1.98
C ASP A 248 -3.28 -5.80 3.36
N SER A 249 -4.40 -5.52 4.03
CA SER A 249 -4.75 -6.07 5.33
C SER A 249 -4.53 -7.58 5.41
N GLY A 250 -3.88 -8.03 6.48
CA GLY A 250 -3.54 -9.43 6.67
C GLY A 250 -2.26 -9.92 5.96
N ALA A 251 -1.62 -9.10 5.10
CA ALA A 251 -0.32 -9.43 4.53
C ALA A 251 0.77 -9.51 5.63
N PRO A 252 1.77 -10.39 5.48
CA PRO A 252 2.87 -10.49 6.42
C PRO A 252 3.93 -9.42 6.16
N LEU A 253 4.48 -8.88 7.25
CA LEU A 253 5.65 -8.02 7.25
C LEU A 253 6.90 -8.89 7.51
N VAL A 254 7.75 -9.07 6.50
CA VAL A 254 8.73 -10.18 6.47
C VAL A 254 10.18 -9.70 6.39
N HIS A 255 11.07 -10.39 7.10
CA HIS A 255 12.52 -10.29 6.90
C HIS A 255 13.14 -11.68 6.87
N ARG A 256 13.92 -11.97 5.81
CA ARG A 256 14.60 -13.28 5.62
C ARG A 256 13.66 -14.48 5.83
N GLY A 257 12.45 -14.40 5.28
CA GLY A 257 11.44 -15.45 5.35
C GLY A 257 10.74 -15.61 6.71
N SER A 258 11.02 -14.74 7.68
CA SER A 258 10.31 -14.71 8.98
C SER A 258 9.37 -13.51 9.04
N SER A 259 8.11 -13.73 9.43
CA SER A 259 7.13 -12.66 9.60
C SER A 259 7.23 -12.07 11.01
N TYR A 260 7.28 -10.75 11.09
CA TYR A 260 7.33 -10.01 12.36
C TYR A 260 6.01 -9.32 12.68
N GLY A 261 5.22 -9.03 11.66
CA GLY A 261 3.90 -8.43 11.81
C GLY A 261 2.92 -8.87 10.75
N ILE A 262 1.64 -8.58 11.01
CA ILE A 262 0.53 -8.76 10.07
C ILE A 262 -0.11 -7.38 9.87
N VAL A 263 -0.31 -6.96 8.62
CA VAL A 263 -0.91 -5.64 8.30
C VAL A 263 -2.28 -5.52 8.96
N SER A 264 -2.49 -4.45 9.74
CA SER A 264 -3.72 -4.21 10.49
C SER A 264 -4.42 -2.92 10.04
N PHE A 265 -3.83 -1.74 10.24
CA PHE A 265 -4.44 -0.47 9.85
C PHE A 265 -3.41 0.63 9.64
N ALA A 266 -3.81 1.69 8.94
CA ALA A 266 -3.04 2.92 8.81
C ALA A 266 -3.97 4.14 8.93
N HIS A 267 -3.41 5.33 9.14
CA HIS A 267 -4.15 6.58 9.04
C HIS A 267 -3.91 7.18 7.65
N GLY A 268 -4.78 6.83 6.69
CA GLY A 268 -4.49 7.06 5.28
C GLY A 268 -3.39 6.11 4.76
N CYS A 269 -3.05 6.24 3.48
CA CYS A 269 -1.97 5.46 2.88
C CYS A 269 -0.75 6.36 2.69
N ALA A 270 0.41 5.94 3.18
CA ALA A 270 1.67 6.67 3.11
C ALA A 270 1.61 8.10 3.68
N ASP A 271 0.85 8.27 4.76
CA ASP A 271 0.86 9.52 5.51
C ASP A 271 2.25 9.73 6.13
N PRO A 272 2.94 10.85 5.84
CA PRO A 272 4.28 11.09 6.36
C PRO A 272 4.33 11.26 7.88
N HIS A 273 3.19 11.47 8.55
CA HIS A 273 3.11 11.67 10.00
C HIS A 273 2.68 10.42 10.77
N PHE A 274 2.05 9.44 10.11
CA PHE A 274 1.48 8.28 10.77
C PHE A 274 1.96 6.98 10.12
N PRO A 275 2.84 6.20 10.78
CA PRO A 275 3.34 4.96 10.22
C PRO A 275 2.25 3.88 10.18
N GLY A 276 2.31 2.97 9.21
CA GLY A 276 1.45 1.80 9.17
C GLY A 276 1.56 0.96 10.45
N VAL A 277 0.44 0.40 10.90
CA VAL A 277 0.33 -0.39 12.13
C VAL A 277 0.01 -1.84 11.82
N TYR A 278 0.75 -2.71 12.50
CA TYR A 278 0.74 -4.15 12.29
C TYR A 278 0.52 -4.85 13.63
N THR A 279 -0.15 -6.00 13.59
CA THR A 279 -0.20 -6.92 14.74
C THR A 279 1.18 -7.52 14.96
N ARG A 280 1.76 -7.40 16.16
CA ARG A 280 3.08 -7.94 16.51
C ARG A 280 3.03 -9.46 16.64
N LEU A 281 3.46 -10.17 15.61
CA LEU A 281 3.24 -11.62 15.50
C LEU A 281 3.90 -12.42 16.63
N ALA A 282 5.05 -11.95 17.14
CA ALA A 282 5.79 -12.57 18.24
C ALA A 282 4.94 -12.80 19.52
N ASN A 283 3.95 -11.95 19.78
CA ASN A 283 3.09 -12.08 20.96
C ASN A 283 2.01 -13.16 20.79
N TYR A 284 1.74 -13.59 19.55
CA TYR A 284 0.67 -14.54 19.24
C TYR A 284 1.18 -15.93 18.88
N VAL A 285 2.50 -16.14 18.80
CA VAL A 285 3.10 -17.44 18.43
C VAL A 285 2.60 -18.58 19.33
N ASN A 286 2.51 -18.34 20.64
CA ASN A 286 1.98 -19.34 21.59
C ASN A 286 0.51 -19.67 21.33
N TRP A 287 -0.31 -18.65 21.04
CA TRP A 287 -1.71 -18.85 20.69
C TRP A 287 -1.83 -19.66 19.38
N ILE A 288 -1.06 -19.30 18.35
CA ILE A 288 -1.03 -20.02 17.07
C ILE A 288 -0.71 -21.49 17.29
N PHE A 289 0.36 -21.80 18.02
CA PHE A 289 0.73 -23.18 18.32
C PHE A 289 -0.34 -23.94 19.12
N SER A 290 -1.05 -23.27 20.04
CA SER A 290 -2.13 -23.90 20.80
C SER A 290 -3.31 -24.32 19.89
N VAL A 291 -3.64 -23.49 18.90
CA VAL A 291 -4.68 -23.79 17.90
C VAL A 291 -4.26 -24.96 17.02
N LEU A 292 -3.03 -24.92 16.48
CA LEU A 292 -2.49 -25.99 15.63
C LEU A 292 -2.42 -27.34 16.37
N LYS A 293 -1.97 -27.34 17.63
CA LYS A 293 -1.90 -28.54 18.48
C LYS A 293 -3.29 -29.12 18.76
N THR A 294 -4.29 -28.27 19.00
CA THR A 294 -5.67 -28.68 19.24
C THR A 294 -6.27 -29.34 18.00
N ASP A 295 -5.97 -28.82 16.81
CA ASP A 295 -6.42 -29.43 15.56
C ASP A 295 -5.82 -30.81 15.30
N ASN A 296 -4.51 -30.97 15.51
CA ASN A 296 -3.85 -32.27 15.36
C ASN A 296 -4.46 -33.35 16.26
N LYS A 297 -4.79 -32.99 17.52
CA LYS A 297 -5.49 -33.90 18.43
C LYS A 297 -6.87 -34.30 17.92
N ARG A 298 -7.63 -33.37 17.32
CA ARG A 298 -8.95 -33.68 16.74
C ARG A 298 -8.84 -34.64 15.57
N ASN A 299 -7.87 -34.44 14.67
CA ASN A 299 -7.65 -35.33 13.52
C ASN A 299 -7.26 -36.75 13.99
N LEU A 300 -6.37 -36.87 14.99
CA LEU A 300 -6.00 -38.17 15.56
C LEU A 300 -7.16 -38.90 16.26
N LEU A 301 -8.18 -38.18 16.74
CA LEU A 301 -9.37 -38.76 17.35
C LEU A 301 -10.42 -39.14 16.29
N SER A 302 -10.50 -38.42 15.16
CA SER A 302 -11.37 -38.79 14.05
C SER A 302 -10.87 -40.04 13.31
N ASP A 303 -9.56 -40.23 13.19
CA ASP A 303 -8.97 -41.38 12.48
C ASP A 303 -9.06 -42.70 13.27
N LYS A 304 -9.48 -42.63 14.54
CA LYS A 304 -9.66 -43.79 15.43
C LYS A 304 -11.12 -44.29 15.52
N LYS A 305 -12.05 -43.66 14.80
CA LYS A 305 -13.47 -44.05 14.73
C LYS A 305 -13.78 -44.56 13.34
#